data_AF-A0AAW8RX65-F1
#
_entry.id   AF-A0AAW8RX65-F1
#
_cell.length_a   1.000
_cell.length_b   1.000
_cell.length_c   1.000
_cell.angle_alpha   90.00
_cell.angle_beta   90.00
_cell.angle_gamma   90.00
#
_symmetry.space_group_name_H-M   'P 1'
#
loop_
_entity.id
_entity.type
_entity.pdbx_description
1 polymer ?
#
loop_
_entity_poly.entity_id
_entity_poly.type
_entity_poly.pdbx_seq_one_letter_code
_entity_poly.pdbx_strand_id
1 'polypeptide(L)'
;MKQSDVQKKILDTVVTAMQENQNIEKLTNRQIAERAGVNSALINYYFKSKENLLLEAVNICMGNLFEDIIQRTSTEADPLRRLKEMIQGIVSLGYKHYPLVKISILNELSDGGIGTNKMIQPILKEIFQTEKSEYELKLIAAQLLLPLQVIFLNADSYQNYLQKDLKSVEEEQEMLVETIFKNLSLVQ
;
A
#
# COMPACT_ATOMS: atom_id res chain seq x y z
N MET A 1 20.38 5.52 26.73
CA MET A 1 19.58 5.64 25.48
C MET A 1 18.47 6.63 25.74
N LYS A 2 18.24 7.58 24.82
CA LYS A 2 17.08 8.48 24.90
C LYS A 2 15.81 7.65 24.65
N GLN A 3 14.66 8.07 25.18
CA GLN A 3 13.38 7.36 24.97
C GLN A 3 13.08 7.10 23.49
N SER A 4 13.47 8.02 22.59
CA SER A 4 13.36 7.85 21.13
C SER A 4 14.16 6.68 20.57
N ASP A 5 15.31 6.36 21.16
CA ASP A 5 16.21 5.32 20.64
C ASP A 5 15.64 3.93 20.91
N VAL A 6 14.97 3.75 22.05
CA VAL A 6 14.33 2.48 22.42
C VAL A 6 13.08 2.25 21.57
N GLN A 7 12.24 3.27 21.41
CA GLN A 7 11.06 3.20 20.55
C GLN A 7 11.47 2.83 19.12
N LYS A 8 12.46 3.53 18.55
CA LYS A 8 12.98 3.23 17.22
C LYS A 8 13.51 1.81 17.11
N LYS A 9 14.27 1.33 18.09
CA LYS A 9 14.82 -0.03 18.09
C LYS A 9 13.72 -1.11 18.06
N ILE A 10 12.64 -0.92 18.82
CA ILE A 10 11.48 -1.82 18.79
C ILE A 10 10.85 -1.83 17.40
N LEU A 11 10.63 -0.63 16.84
CA LEU A 11 10.02 -0.47 15.52
C LEU A 11 10.86 -1.09 14.41
N ASP A 12 12.17 -0.81 14.37
CA ASP A 12 13.13 -1.36 13.41
C ASP A 12 13.17 -2.89 13.46
N THR A 13 13.04 -3.48 14.66
CA THR A 13 12.98 -4.93 14.86
C THR A 13 11.76 -5.55 14.18
N VAL A 14 10.60 -4.90 14.28
CA VAL A 14 9.36 -5.36 13.64
C VAL A 14 9.41 -5.15 12.13
N VAL A 15 9.89 -3.99 11.67
CA VAL A 15 10.07 -3.68 10.23
C VAL A 15 10.99 -4.71 9.57
N THR A 16 12.13 -5.02 10.19
CA THR A 16 13.07 -6.04 9.68
C THR A 16 12.39 -7.41 9.59
N ALA A 17 11.65 -7.82 10.62
CA ALA A 17 10.92 -9.09 10.60
C ALA A 17 9.85 -9.15 9.50
N MET A 18 9.18 -8.03 9.21
CA MET A 18 8.22 -7.93 8.09
C MET A 18 8.91 -8.08 6.74
N GLN A 19 10.05 -7.41 6.54
CA GLN A 19 10.83 -7.46 5.31
C GLN A 19 11.39 -8.87 5.03
N GLU A 20 11.70 -9.62 6.08
CA GLU A 20 12.12 -11.02 5.99
C GLU A 20 10.95 -12.01 5.75
N ASN A 21 9.75 -11.52 5.45
CA ASN A 21 8.52 -12.31 5.27
C ASN A 21 8.19 -13.22 6.47
N GLN A 22 8.61 -12.84 7.68
CA GLN A 22 8.22 -13.58 8.87
C GLN A 22 6.73 -13.35 9.15
N ASN A 23 6.04 -14.37 9.67
CA ASN A 23 4.65 -14.23 10.06
C ASN A 23 4.55 -13.37 11.34
N ILE A 24 4.49 -12.04 11.16
CA ILE A 24 4.46 -11.03 12.22
C ILE A 24 3.20 -11.11 13.08
N GLU A 25 2.10 -11.64 12.54
CA GLU A 25 0.88 -11.85 13.32
C GLU A 25 1.14 -12.83 14.47
N LYS A 26 2.05 -13.79 14.29
CA LYS A 26 2.45 -14.76 15.32
C LYS A 26 3.45 -14.23 16.35
N LEU A 27 4.07 -13.07 16.14
CA LEU A 27 5.04 -12.52 17.09
C LEU A 27 4.33 -11.95 18.32
N THR A 28 4.68 -12.45 19.51
CA THR A 28 4.21 -11.89 20.78
C THR A 28 5.02 -10.65 21.18
N ASN A 29 4.45 -9.77 22.02
CA ASN A 29 5.21 -8.64 22.59
C ASN A 29 6.48 -9.11 23.30
N ARG A 30 6.47 -10.28 23.94
CA ARG A 30 7.65 -10.87 24.56
C ARG A 30 8.74 -11.18 23.53
N GLN A 31 8.40 -11.83 22.42
CA GLN A 31 9.37 -12.16 21.37
C GLN A 31 9.92 -10.90 20.68
N ILE A 32 9.09 -9.88 20.46
CA ILE A 32 9.53 -8.60 19.90
C ILE A 32 10.51 -7.93 20.87
N ALA A 33 10.20 -7.90 22.16
CA ALA A 33 11.06 -7.30 23.18
C ALA A 33 12.40 -8.03 23.31
N GLU A 34 12.38 -9.36 23.29
CA GLU A 34 13.58 -10.21 23.32
C GLU A 34 14.49 -9.92 22.12
N ARG A 35 13.92 -9.88 20.90
CA ARG A 35 14.67 -9.55 19.66
C ARG A 35 15.23 -8.13 19.67
N ALA A 36 14.47 -7.17 20.18
CA ALA A 36 14.92 -5.79 20.33
C ALA A 36 15.92 -5.61 21.49
N GLY A 37 16.08 -6.62 22.37
CA GLY A 37 16.91 -6.54 23.57
C GLY A 37 16.40 -5.49 24.55
N VAL A 38 15.08 -5.42 24.75
CA VAL A 38 14.41 -4.43 25.62
C VAL A 38 13.43 -5.11 26.57
N ASN A 39 12.99 -4.39 27.61
CA ASN A 39 11.92 -4.87 28.49
C ASN A 39 10.57 -4.82 27.75
N SER A 40 9.78 -5.91 27.81
CA SER A 40 8.48 -6.01 27.15
C SER A 40 7.45 -4.96 27.60
N ALA A 41 7.59 -4.41 28.81
CA ALA A 41 6.76 -3.30 29.29
C ALA A 41 6.93 -2.03 28.43
N LEU A 42 8.08 -1.86 27.78
CA LEU A 42 8.36 -0.70 26.93
C LEU A 42 7.54 -0.71 25.64
N ILE A 43 7.14 -1.89 25.14
CA ILE A 43 6.25 -1.97 23.97
C ILE A 43 4.91 -1.34 24.29
N ASN A 44 4.27 -1.73 25.41
CA ASN A 44 3.01 -1.13 25.83
C ASN A 44 3.17 0.36 26.20
N TYR A 45 4.31 0.76 26.76
CA TYR A 45 4.59 2.16 27.08
C TYR A 45 4.57 3.04 25.83
N TYR A 46 5.32 2.66 24.79
CA TYR A 46 5.48 3.45 23.57
C TYR A 46 4.30 3.30 22.60
N PHE A 47 3.84 2.08 22.35
CA PHE A 47 2.88 1.78 21.27
C PHE A 47 1.46 1.55 21.77
N LYS A 48 1.24 1.43 23.08
CA LYS A 48 -0.06 1.12 23.75
C LYS A 48 -0.61 -0.27 23.48
N SER A 49 -0.49 -0.78 22.26
CA SER A 49 -0.90 -2.13 21.87
C SER A 49 0.08 -2.72 20.85
N LYS A 50 0.00 -4.03 20.65
CA LYS A 50 0.76 -4.72 19.59
C LYS A 50 0.29 -4.24 18.22
N GLU A 51 -1.02 -4.05 18.08
CA GLU A 51 -1.69 -3.67 16.85
C GLU A 51 -1.19 -2.30 16.36
N ASN A 52 -1.02 -1.34 17.26
CA ASN A 52 -0.46 -0.02 16.93
C ASN A 52 1.00 -0.13 16.48
N LEU A 53 1.82 -0.92 17.17
CA LEU A 53 3.20 -1.18 16.76
C LEU A 53 3.26 -1.82 15.36
N LEU A 54 2.40 -2.82 15.11
CA LEU A 54 2.32 -3.46 13.80
C LEU A 54 1.86 -2.48 12.73
N LEU A 55 0.88 -1.62 13.01
CA LEU A 55 0.41 -0.62 12.06
C LEU A 55 1.50 0.41 11.72
N GLU A 56 2.24 0.91 12.72
CA GLU A 56 3.38 1.79 12.49
C GLU A 56 4.46 1.12 11.62
N ALA A 57 4.78 -0.14 11.90
CA ALA A 57 5.75 -0.91 11.12
C ALA A 57 5.24 -1.17 9.68
N VAL A 58 3.95 -1.51 9.51
CA VAL A 58 3.30 -1.65 8.20
C VAL A 58 3.44 -0.37 7.41
N ASN A 59 3.13 0.78 8.00
CA ASN A 59 3.19 2.07 7.32
C ASN A 59 4.61 2.42 6.86
N ILE A 60 5.65 2.08 7.64
CA ILE A 60 7.04 2.25 7.22
C ILE A 60 7.39 1.33 6.05
N CYS A 61 7.04 0.04 6.15
CA CYS A 61 7.28 -0.91 5.06
C CYS A 61 6.59 -0.48 3.78
N MET A 62 5.33 -0.06 3.87
CA MET A 62 4.55 0.43 2.73
C MET A 62 5.13 1.72 2.16
N GLY A 63 5.59 2.66 3.01
CA GLY A 63 6.26 3.88 2.56
C GLY A 63 7.47 3.59 1.67
N ASN A 64 8.36 2.71 2.13
CA ASN A 64 9.54 2.30 1.35
C ASN A 64 9.15 1.61 0.03
N LEU A 65 8.16 0.73 0.08
CA LEU A 65 7.68 0.00 -1.09
C LEU A 65 7.04 0.93 -2.14
N PHE A 66 6.27 1.93 -1.70
CA PHE A 66 5.70 2.92 -2.60
C PHE A 66 6.78 3.85 -3.17
N GLU A 67 7.78 4.24 -2.37
CA GLU A 67 8.91 5.02 -2.86
C GLU A 67 9.68 4.28 -3.96
N ASP A 68 9.93 2.98 -3.79
CA ASP A 68 10.55 2.14 -4.82
C ASP A 68 9.74 2.13 -6.13
N ILE A 69 8.40 2.04 -6.05
CA ILE A 69 7.52 2.09 -7.23
C ILE A 69 7.62 3.46 -7.92
N ILE A 70 7.58 4.56 -7.15
CA ILE A 70 7.71 5.92 -7.69
C ILE A 70 9.06 6.08 -8.39
N GLN A 71 10.15 5.63 -7.77
CA GLN A 71 11.49 5.73 -8.35
C GLN A 71 11.60 4.94 -9.65
N ARG A 72 11.09 3.70 -9.69
CA ARG A 72 11.12 2.85 -10.91
C ARG A 72 10.34 3.45 -12.07
N THR A 73 9.22 4.10 -11.78
CA THR A 73 8.34 4.68 -12.80
C THR A 73 8.76 6.10 -13.20
N SER A 74 9.60 6.77 -12.40
CA SER A 74 10.03 8.15 -12.66
C SER A 74 10.76 8.38 -13.98
N THR A 75 11.36 7.33 -14.56
CA THR A 75 12.08 7.39 -15.84
C THR A 75 11.16 7.31 -17.07
N GLU A 76 9.90 6.91 -16.90
CA GLU A 76 8.93 6.91 -17.99
C GLU A 76 8.46 8.34 -18.29
N ALA A 77 8.68 8.76 -19.54
CA ALA A 77 8.45 10.12 -19.99
C ALA A 77 6.99 10.41 -20.33
N ASP A 78 6.23 9.39 -20.76
CA ASP A 78 4.80 9.49 -21.01
C ASP A 78 4.05 9.39 -19.66
N PRO A 79 3.40 10.47 -19.19
CA PRO A 79 2.78 10.47 -17.87
C PRO A 79 1.62 9.47 -17.76
N LEU A 80 0.95 9.13 -18.87
CA LEU A 80 -0.11 8.12 -18.88
C LEU A 80 0.47 6.71 -18.68
N ARG A 81 1.54 6.37 -19.41
CA ARG A 81 2.24 5.09 -19.22
C ARG A 81 2.81 4.98 -17.82
N ARG A 82 3.42 6.06 -17.32
CA ARG A 82 3.94 6.13 -15.96
C ARG A 82 2.87 5.88 -14.89
N LEU A 83 1.69 6.50 -15.04
CA LEU A 83 0.56 6.28 -14.13
C LEU A 83 0.13 4.81 -14.14
N LYS A 84 0.05 4.22 -15.33
CA LYS A 84 -0.35 2.83 -15.51
C LYS A 84 0.65 1.86 -14.89
N GLU A 85 1.95 2.02 -15.17
CA GLU A 85 3.02 1.22 -14.59
C GLU A 85 3.04 1.35 -13.05
N MET A 86 2.82 2.56 -12.54
CA MET A 86 2.71 2.80 -11.09
C MET A 86 1.56 2.02 -10.48
N ILE A 87 0.36 2.09 -11.08
CA ILE A 87 -0.81 1.37 -10.57
C ILE A 87 -0.63 -0.16 -10.71
N GLN A 88 -0.07 -0.64 -11.81
CA GLN A 88 0.27 -2.07 -11.98
C GLN A 88 1.26 -2.54 -10.90
N GLY A 89 2.31 -1.76 -10.62
CA GLY A 89 3.27 -2.04 -9.56
C GLY A 89 2.61 -2.08 -8.18
N ILE A 90 1.69 -1.17 -7.88
CA ILE A 90 0.93 -1.15 -6.62
C ILE A 90 0.06 -2.40 -6.49
N VAL A 91 -0.64 -2.80 -7.56
CA VAL A 91 -1.53 -3.98 -7.54
C VAL A 91 -0.71 -5.27 -7.37
N SER A 92 0.34 -5.48 -8.18
CA SER A 92 1.21 -6.67 -8.10
C SER A 92 1.86 -6.79 -6.73
N LEU A 93 2.41 -5.68 -6.20
CA LEU A 93 2.97 -5.65 -4.85
C LEU A 93 1.90 -5.94 -3.77
N GLY A 94 0.70 -5.39 -3.96
CA GLY A 94 -0.46 -5.64 -3.11
C GLY A 94 -0.69 -7.12 -2.90
N TYR A 95 -0.86 -7.87 -4.00
CA TYR A 95 -1.12 -9.30 -3.94
C TYR A 95 0.09 -10.11 -3.45
N LYS A 96 1.32 -9.71 -3.80
CA LYS A 96 2.54 -10.35 -3.31
C LYS A 96 2.70 -10.26 -1.79
N HIS A 97 2.25 -9.16 -1.18
CA HIS A 97 2.32 -8.92 0.26
C HIS A 97 0.92 -8.81 0.89
N TYR A 98 -0.02 -9.64 0.41
CA TYR A 98 -1.45 -9.50 0.67
C TYR A 98 -1.84 -9.23 2.14
N PRO A 99 -1.36 -10.00 3.15
CA PRO A 99 -1.75 -9.75 4.54
C PRO A 99 -1.33 -8.38 5.06
N LEU A 100 -0.10 -7.96 4.73
CA LEU A 100 0.48 -6.68 5.17
C LEU A 100 -0.25 -5.50 4.51
N VAL A 101 -0.42 -5.57 3.20
CA VAL A 101 -1.05 -4.51 2.40
C VAL A 101 -2.54 -4.40 2.75
N LYS A 102 -3.20 -5.52 3.08
CA LYS A 102 -4.59 -5.51 3.56
C LYS A 102 -4.77 -4.69 4.82
N ILE A 103 -3.87 -4.80 5.80
CA ILE A 103 -3.90 -3.99 7.02
C ILE A 103 -3.74 -2.51 6.68
N SER A 104 -2.79 -2.18 5.81
CA SER A 104 -2.54 -0.80 5.38
C SER A 104 -3.77 -0.18 4.69
N ILE A 105 -4.37 -0.90 3.72
CA ILE A 105 -5.54 -0.41 2.98
C ILE A 105 -6.76 -0.29 3.91
N LEU A 106 -6.97 -1.21 4.86
CA LEU A 106 -8.06 -1.09 5.84
C LEU A 106 -7.91 0.17 6.71
N ASN A 107 -6.69 0.44 7.18
CA ASN A 107 -6.40 1.65 7.96
C ASN A 107 -6.59 2.92 7.12
N GLU A 108 -6.08 2.92 5.90
CA GLU A 108 -6.19 4.03 4.95
C GLU A 108 -7.65 4.34 4.58
N LEU A 109 -8.48 3.32 4.32
CA LEU A 109 -9.90 3.50 4.03
C LEU A 109 -10.70 3.94 5.26
N SER A 110 -10.24 3.64 6.48
CA SER A 110 -10.87 4.15 7.70
C SER A 110 -10.76 5.68 7.83
N ASP A 111 -9.75 6.29 7.17
CA ASP A 111 -9.59 7.74 7.01
C ASP A 111 -10.00 8.24 5.59
N GLY A 112 -10.84 7.45 4.90
CA GLY A 112 -11.43 7.83 3.61
C GLY A 112 -10.54 7.62 2.38
N GLY A 113 -9.38 6.97 2.49
CA GLY A 113 -8.56 6.59 1.34
C GLY A 113 -7.73 7.72 0.72
N ILE A 114 -7.56 8.83 1.44
CA ILE A 114 -7.12 10.11 0.85
C ILE A 114 -5.62 10.15 0.55
N GLY A 115 -4.78 9.48 1.33
CA GLY A 115 -3.33 9.47 1.17
C GLY A 115 -2.90 8.88 -0.18
N THR A 116 -3.40 7.70 -0.51
CA THR A 116 -3.08 7.03 -1.79
C THR A 116 -3.63 7.84 -2.98
N ASN A 117 -4.82 8.42 -2.85
CA ASN A 117 -5.39 9.29 -3.89
C ASN A 117 -4.54 10.54 -4.16
N LYS A 118 -3.86 11.09 -3.14
CA LYS A 118 -2.95 12.23 -3.31
C LYS A 118 -1.67 11.86 -4.04
N MET A 119 -1.21 10.62 -3.94
CA MET A 119 0.03 10.16 -4.58
C MET A 119 -0.04 10.26 -6.12
N ILE A 120 -1.18 9.95 -6.73
CA ILE A 120 -1.31 9.93 -8.20
C ILE A 120 -1.78 11.28 -8.79
N GLN A 121 -2.24 12.22 -7.96
CA GLN A 121 -2.71 13.54 -8.41
C GLN A 121 -1.68 14.34 -9.22
N PRO A 122 -0.38 14.38 -8.85
CA PRO A 122 0.63 15.06 -9.67
C PRO A 122 0.71 14.50 -11.10
N ILE A 123 0.66 13.17 -11.26
CA ILE A 123 0.73 12.54 -12.57
C ILE A 123 -0.55 12.80 -13.36
N LEU A 124 -1.73 12.73 -12.73
CA LEU A 124 -2.99 13.10 -13.37
C LEU A 124 -2.97 14.57 -13.83
N LYS A 125 -2.37 15.47 -13.05
CA LYS A 125 -2.19 16.87 -13.42
C LYS A 125 -1.28 17.04 -14.64
N GLU A 126 -0.25 16.21 -14.77
CA GLU A 126 0.60 16.19 -15.97
C GLU A 126 -0.13 15.66 -17.21
N ILE A 127 -0.95 14.61 -17.06
CA ILE A 127 -1.75 14.02 -18.14
C ILE A 127 -2.77 15.03 -18.67
N PHE A 128 -3.58 15.59 -17.77
CA PHE A 128 -4.73 16.42 -18.15
C PHE A 128 -4.41 17.91 -18.24
N GLN A 129 -3.25 18.35 -17.76
CA GLN A 129 -2.81 19.74 -17.78
C GLN A 129 -3.90 20.71 -17.29
N THR A 130 -4.50 21.50 -18.19
CA THR A 130 -5.58 22.46 -17.89
C THR A 130 -6.97 21.96 -18.29
N GLU A 131 -7.10 20.76 -18.85
CA GLU A 131 -8.37 20.19 -19.33
C GLU A 131 -9.31 19.78 -18.19
N LYS A 132 -8.76 19.54 -17.00
CA LYS A 132 -9.50 19.09 -15.81
C LYS A 132 -9.24 19.99 -14.62
N SER A 133 -10.30 20.28 -13.88
CA SER A 133 -10.21 20.99 -12.61
C SER A 133 -9.58 20.12 -11.52
N GLU A 134 -9.04 20.75 -10.46
CA GLU A 134 -8.52 20.04 -9.28
C GLU A 134 -9.58 19.10 -8.63
N TYR A 135 -10.86 19.45 -8.73
CA TYR A 135 -11.96 18.59 -8.28
C TYR A 135 -12.07 17.32 -9.13
N GLU A 136 -12.04 17.47 -10.46
CA GLU A 136 -12.09 16.34 -11.38
C GLU A 136 -10.86 15.42 -11.24
N LEU A 137 -9.65 15.99 -11.09
CA LEU A 137 -8.44 15.19 -10.87
C LEU A 137 -8.53 14.34 -9.59
N LYS A 138 -9.06 14.90 -8.51
CA LYS A 138 -9.30 14.16 -7.25
C LYS A 138 -10.34 13.06 -7.42
N LEU A 139 -11.40 13.31 -8.19
CA LEU A 139 -12.40 12.29 -8.49
C LEU A 139 -11.85 11.17 -9.37
N ILE A 140 -11.07 11.50 -10.40
CA ILE A 140 -10.41 10.50 -11.26
C ILE A 140 -9.48 9.61 -10.41
N ALA A 141 -8.72 10.21 -9.49
CA ALA A 141 -7.87 9.44 -8.58
C ALA A 141 -8.68 8.44 -7.74
N ALA A 142 -9.80 8.90 -7.15
CA ALA A 142 -10.68 8.04 -6.38
C ALA A 142 -11.33 6.94 -7.23
N GLN A 143 -11.77 7.26 -8.45
CA GLN A 143 -12.36 6.31 -9.39
C GLN A 143 -11.36 5.25 -9.87
N LEU A 144 -10.07 5.58 -9.92
CA LEU A 144 -9.00 4.63 -10.21
C LEU A 144 -8.72 3.71 -9.01
N LEU A 145 -8.51 4.28 -7.83
CA LEU A 145 -7.91 3.56 -6.71
C LEU A 145 -8.93 2.84 -5.83
N LEU A 146 -10.10 3.44 -5.57
CA LEU A 146 -11.10 2.83 -4.68
C LEU A 146 -11.59 1.46 -5.20
N PRO A 147 -11.89 1.27 -6.50
CA PRO A 147 -12.28 -0.05 -7.00
C PRO A 147 -11.17 -1.08 -6.81
N LEU A 148 -9.92 -0.73 -7.11
CA LEU A 148 -8.77 -1.62 -6.92
C LEU A 148 -8.60 -2.01 -5.45
N GLN A 149 -8.72 -1.06 -4.53
CA GLN A 149 -8.63 -1.30 -3.09
C GLN A 149 -9.76 -2.21 -2.60
N VAL A 150 -11.01 -2.00 -3.03
CA VAL A 150 -12.16 -2.82 -2.64
C VAL A 150 -12.06 -4.24 -3.21
N ILE A 151 -11.67 -4.37 -4.48
CA ILE A 151 -11.41 -5.66 -5.14
C ILE A 151 -10.31 -6.41 -4.39
N PHE A 152 -9.22 -5.73 -4.06
CA PHE A 152 -8.12 -6.29 -3.30
C PHE A 152 -8.57 -6.78 -1.91
N LEU A 153 -9.26 -5.95 -1.12
CA LEU A 153 -9.70 -6.32 0.23
C LEU A 153 -10.65 -7.52 0.24
N ASN A 154 -11.43 -7.68 -0.83
CA ASN A 154 -12.43 -8.72 -1.01
C ASN A 154 -12.02 -9.71 -2.13
N ALA A 155 -10.72 -9.95 -2.28
CA ALA A 155 -10.18 -10.70 -3.42
C ALA A 155 -10.90 -12.04 -3.64
N ASP A 156 -11.17 -12.83 -2.59
CA ASP A 156 -11.87 -14.11 -2.75
C ASP A 156 -13.26 -13.96 -3.39
N SER A 157 -14.03 -12.94 -3.00
CA SER A 157 -15.35 -12.66 -3.56
C SER A 157 -15.25 -12.16 -5.01
N TYR A 158 -14.32 -11.25 -5.29
CA TYR A 158 -14.18 -10.69 -6.63
C TYR A 158 -13.55 -11.64 -7.64
N GLN A 159 -12.64 -12.52 -7.20
CA GLN A 159 -12.10 -13.58 -8.06
C GLN A 159 -13.21 -14.49 -8.57
N ASN A 160 -14.11 -14.91 -7.68
CA ASN A 160 -15.28 -15.73 -8.05
C ASN A 160 -16.24 -14.96 -8.97
N TYR A 161 -16.48 -13.68 -8.70
CA TYR A 161 -17.38 -12.85 -9.49
C TYR A 161 -16.82 -12.57 -10.90
N LEU A 162 -15.53 -12.22 -10.99
CA LEU A 162 -14.85 -11.86 -12.23
C LEU A 162 -14.37 -13.09 -13.02
N GLN A 163 -14.39 -14.28 -12.41
CA GLN A 163 -13.83 -15.52 -12.96
C GLN A 163 -12.33 -15.36 -13.28
N LYS A 164 -11.59 -14.83 -12.30
CA LYS A 164 -10.15 -14.50 -12.38
C LYS A 164 -9.43 -14.88 -11.08
N ASP A 165 -8.21 -15.40 -11.15
CA ASP A 165 -7.28 -15.64 -10.05
C ASP A 165 -6.31 -14.45 -9.88
N LEU A 166 -6.84 -13.36 -9.33
CA LEU A 166 -6.10 -12.13 -9.06
C LEU A 166 -4.99 -12.29 -8.01
N LYS A 167 -5.04 -13.31 -7.15
CA LYS A 167 -4.04 -13.55 -6.10
C LYS A 167 -2.79 -14.21 -6.65
N SER A 168 -2.93 -15.01 -7.71
CA SER A 168 -1.84 -15.88 -8.18
C SER A 168 -1.40 -15.61 -9.61
N VAL A 169 -2.23 -14.94 -10.43
CA VAL A 169 -1.96 -14.71 -11.86
C VAL A 169 -1.75 -13.22 -12.14
N GLU A 170 -0.50 -12.85 -12.43
CA GLU A 170 -0.09 -11.46 -12.67
C GLU A 170 -0.74 -10.89 -13.94
N GLU A 171 -0.88 -11.68 -15.01
CA GLU A 171 -1.56 -11.24 -16.23
C GLU A 171 -3.03 -10.86 -15.99
N GLU A 172 -3.68 -11.46 -15.00
CA GLU A 172 -5.06 -11.13 -14.65
C GLU A 172 -5.17 -9.87 -13.79
N GLN A 173 -4.14 -9.57 -13.00
CA GLN A 173 -3.98 -8.29 -12.32
C GLN A 173 -3.75 -7.16 -13.32
N GLU A 174 -2.87 -7.38 -14.30
CA GLU A 174 -2.62 -6.42 -15.39
C GLU A 174 -3.90 -6.16 -16.18
N MET A 175 -4.62 -7.22 -16.57
CA MET A 175 -5.89 -7.13 -17.29
C MET A 175 -6.95 -6.34 -16.50
N LEU A 176 -6.99 -6.49 -15.19
CA LEU A 176 -7.88 -5.70 -14.32
C LEU A 176 -7.54 -4.21 -14.41
N VAL A 177 -6.27 -3.84 -14.27
CA VAL A 177 -5.82 -2.43 -14.35
C VAL A 177 -6.10 -1.85 -15.74
N GLU A 178 -5.74 -2.57 -16.80
CA GLU A 178 -6.02 -2.18 -18.19
C GLU A 178 -7.49 -1.90 -18.44
N THR A 179 -8.37 -2.78 -17.95
CA THR A 179 -9.81 -2.65 -18.13
C THR A 179 -10.34 -1.41 -17.41
N ILE A 180 -9.86 -1.11 -16.20
CA ILE A 180 -10.26 0.09 -15.45
C ILE A 180 -9.79 1.36 -16.17
N PHE A 181 -8.53 1.40 -16.63
CA PHE A 181 -7.99 2.56 -17.37
C PHE A 181 -8.77 2.83 -18.65
N LYS A 182 -9.06 1.77 -19.42
CA LYS A 182 -9.87 1.86 -20.65
C LYS A 182 -11.27 2.40 -20.36
N ASN A 183 -11.93 1.91 -19.30
CA ASN A 183 -13.28 2.35 -18.94
C ASN A 183 -13.35 3.82 -18.53
N LEU A 184 -12.26 4.36 -17.97
CA LEU A 184 -12.14 5.78 -17.64
C LEU A 184 -11.71 6.65 -18.83
N SER A 185 -11.62 6.07 -20.04
CA SER A 185 -11.14 6.74 -21.26
C SER A 185 -9.75 7.37 -21.10
N LEU A 186 -8.93 6.80 -20.21
CA LEU A 186 -7.55 7.24 -20.00
C LEU A 186 -6.62 6.74 -21.09
N VAL A 187 -7.01 5.69 -21.81
CA VAL A 187 -6.27 5.13 -22.95
C VAL A 187 -7.20 5.22 -24.16
N GLN A 188 -6.84 6.04 -25.15
CA GLN A 188 -7.48 6.09 -26.47
C GLN A 188 -6.75 5.18 -27.45
#